data_AF-A0A481DCY8-F1
#
_entry.id   AF-A0A481DCY8-F1
#
_cell.length_a   1.000
_cell.length_b   1.000
_cell.length_c   1.000
_cell.angle_alpha   90.00
_cell.angle_beta   90.00
_cell.angle_gamma   90.00
#
_symmetry.space_group_name_H-M   'P 1'
#
loop_
_entity.id
_entity.type
_entity.pdbx_description
1 polymer ?
#
loop_
_entity_poly.entity_id
_entity_poly.type
_entity_poly.pdbx_seq_one_letter_code
_entity_poly.pdbx_strand_id
1 'polypeptide(L)'
;RTLQLALAAFQLLNLLGNVGLFLRSDPSIRGVMLAGRGLGQGWAYCYQCQSQVPPRSGHCSACRICILRRDHHCRLLGRCVGFHNYRPFLCLLLHAAGVLLHVSVLLGPALSALLRAHTPLHTAALLLLPWLMLLTDLLVWNTAYKWHHTM
;
A
#
# COMPACT_ATOMS: atom_id res chain seq x y z
N ARG A 1 24.62 -0.37 -19.65
CA ARG A 1 23.94 0.93 -19.42
C ARG A 1 22.52 0.94 -20.00
N THR A 2 22.33 0.54 -21.25
CA THR A 2 21.00 0.40 -21.90
C THR A 2 20.01 -0.49 -21.11
N LEU A 3 20.44 -1.65 -20.62
CA LEU A 3 19.61 -2.55 -19.81
C LEU A 3 19.08 -1.89 -18.52
N GLN A 4 19.92 -1.12 -17.82
CA GLN A 4 19.55 -0.45 -16.57
C GLN A 4 18.50 0.64 -16.83
N LEU A 5 18.67 1.40 -17.92
CA LEU A 5 17.69 2.40 -18.35
C LEU A 5 16.36 1.76 -18.76
N ALA A 6 16.40 0.64 -19.49
CA ALA A 6 15.21 -0.09 -19.89
C ALA A 6 14.45 -0.65 -18.66
N LEU A 7 15.18 -1.23 -17.70
CA LEU A 7 14.60 -1.73 -16.46
C LEU A 7 14.01 -0.60 -15.61
N ALA A 8 14.70 0.52 -15.48
CA ALA A 8 14.21 1.68 -14.75
C ALA A 8 12.93 2.26 -15.39
N ALA A 9 12.89 2.34 -16.73
CA ALA A 9 11.70 2.76 -17.46
C ALA A 9 10.52 1.79 -17.24
N PHE A 10 10.76 0.47 -17.31
CA PHE A 10 9.74 -0.54 -17.02
C PHE A 10 9.20 -0.41 -15.60
N GLN A 11 10.07 -0.24 -14.60
CA GLN A 11 9.66 -0.07 -13.21
C GLN A 11 8.86 1.21 -13.01
N LEU A 12 9.29 2.33 -13.60
CA LEU A 12 8.58 3.61 -13.53
C LEU A 12 7.18 3.52 -14.15
N LEU A 13 7.07 2.94 -15.34
CA LEU A 13 5.78 2.75 -16.02
C LEU A 13 4.82 1.91 -15.19
N ASN A 14 5.29 0.81 -14.61
CA ASN A 14 4.47 -0.03 -13.74
C ASN A 14 4.10 0.67 -12.43
N LEU A 15 5.00 1.45 -11.84
CA LEU A 15 4.71 2.20 -10.63
C LEU A 15 3.60 3.23 -10.90
N LEU A 16 3.78 4.06 -11.92
CA LEU A 16 2.81 5.09 -12.30
C LEU A 16 1.47 4.47 -12.75
N GLY A 17 1.52 3.38 -13.51
CA GLY A 17 0.33 2.65 -13.95
C GLY A 17 -0.47 2.08 -12.78
N ASN A 18 0.20 1.39 -11.84
CA ASN A 18 -0.47 0.80 -10.68
C ASN A 18 -0.97 1.86 -9.69
N VAL A 19 -0.23 2.96 -9.48
CA VAL A 19 -0.75 4.13 -8.72
C VAL A 19 -2.00 4.68 -9.41
N GLY A 20 -1.96 4.88 -10.73
CA GLY A 20 -3.09 5.38 -11.50
C GLY A 20 -4.32 4.47 -11.38
N LEU A 21 -4.14 3.16 -11.53
CA LEU A 21 -5.22 2.18 -11.33
C LEU A 21 -5.75 2.20 -9.90
N PHE A 22 -4.87 2.23 -8.89
CA PHE A 22 -5.25 2.31 -7.49
C PHE A 22 -6.10 3.56 -7.17
N LEU A 23 -5.69 4.72 -7.70
CA LEU A 23 -6.37 6.00 -7.48
C LEU A 23 -7.65 6.17 -8.32
N ARG A 24 -7.84 5.39 -9.38
CA ARG A 24 -9.06 5.42 -10.20
C ARG A 24 -10.11 4.41 -9.73
N SER A 25 -9.68 3.30 -9.14
CA SER A 25 -10.58 2.31 -8.56
C SER A 25 -11.22 2.83 -7.27
N ASP A 26 -12.55 2.88 -7.23
CA ASP A 26 -13.31 3.17 -6.01
C ASP A 26 -13.57 1.86 -5.24
N PRO A 27 -13.00 1.67 -4.03
CA PRO A 27 -13.25 0.50 -3.20
C PRO A 27 -14.49 0.64 -2.31
N SER A 28 -15.26 1.73 -2.41
CA SER A 28 -16.46 1.92 -1.62
C SER A 28 -17.55 0.90 -1.96
N ILE A 29 -18.53 0.77 -1.06
CA ILE A 29 -19.72 -0.08 -1.31
C ILE A 29 -20.73 0.55 -2.29
N ARG A 30 -20.43 1.71 -2.89
CA ARG A 30 -21.32 2.39 -3.85
C ARG A 30 -21.53 1.48 -5.07
N GLY A 31 -22.79 1.34 -5.50
CA GLY A 31 -23.13 0.54 -6.68
C GLY A 31 -23.24 -0.97 -6.42
N VAL A 32 -22.98 -1.46 -5.21
CA VAL A 32 -23.32 -2.83 -4.81
C VAL A 32 -24.85 -2.89 -4.62
N MET A 33 -25.58 -3.28 -5.66
CA MET A 33 -27.06 -3.34 -5.63
C MET A 33 -27.55 -4.41 -4.64
N LEU A 34 -28.41 -3.99 -3.71
CA LEU A 34 -29.12 -4.84 -2.76
C LEU A 34 -30.44 -5.30 -3.39
N ALA A 35 -30.40 -6.16 -4.40
CA ALA A 35 -31.62 -6.71 -4.98
C ALA A 35 -32.26 -7.68 -3.97
N GLY A 36 -33.40 -7.26 -3.42
CA GLY A 36 -34.10 -7.92 -2.33
C GLY A 36 -34.48 -9.38 -2.61
N ARG A 37 -33.94 -10.27 -1.78
CA ARG A 37 -34.56 -11.46 -1.15
C ARG A 37 -33.41 -12.25 -0.52
N GLY A 38 -33.20 -12.07 0.78
CA GLY A 38 -32.18 -12.80 1.55
C GLY A 38 -30.86 -12.05 1.67
N LEU A 39 -30.81 -11.04 2.55
CA LEU A 39 -29.54 -10.66 3.16
C LEU A 39 -29.01 -11.92 3.87
N GLY A 40 -27.91 -12.48 3.36
CA GLY A 40 -27.32 -13.70 3.90
C GLY A 40 -26.81 -13.51 5.34
N GLN A 41 -26.30 -14.59 5.94
CA GLN A 41 -25.63 -14.50 7.23
C GLN A 41 -24.40 -13.57 7.15
N GLY A 42 -24.21 -12.71 8.15
CA GLY A 42 -23.02 -11.85 8.27
C GLY A 42 -23.12 -10.45 7.64
N TRP A 43 -24.30 -10.06 7.13
CA TRP A 43 -24.58 -8.66 6.82
C TRP A 43 -24.71 -7.84 8.10
N ALA A 44 -24.26 -6.59 8.05
CA ALA A 44 -24.33 -5.67 9.17
C ALA A 44 -24.94 -4.33 8.74
N TYR A 45 -25.39 -3.53 9.70
CA TYR A 45 -25.85 -2.17 9.44
C TYR A 45 -24.80 -1.15 9.88
N CYS A 46 -24.46 -0.19 9.02
CA CYS A 46 -23.61 0.93 9.40
C CYS A 46 -24.47 2.15 9.74
N TYR A 47 -24.39 2.60 11.00
CA TYR A 47 -25.15 3.77 11.47
C TYR A 47 -24.69 5.09 10.86
N GLN A 48 -23.39 5.22 10.57
CA GLN A 48 -22.79 6.44 10.01
C GLN A 48 -23.16 6.63 8.53
N CYS A 49 -23.26 5.53 7.76
CA CYS A 49 -23.68 5.56 6.36
C CYS A 49 -25.19 5.34 6.18
N GLN A 50 -25.89 4.95 7.24
CA GLN A 50 -27.32 4.58 7.24
C GLN A 50 -27.65 3.55 6.15
N SER A 51 -26.81 2.52 6.02
CA SER A 51 -26.92 1.53 4.96
C SER A 51 -26.58 0.13 5.44
N GLN A 52 -27.24 -0.88 4.87
CA GLN A 52 -26.82 -2.27 5.01
C GLN A 52 -25.46 -2.47 4.32
N VAL A 53 -24.53 -3.10 5.00
CA VAL A 53 -23.16 -3.34 4.52
C VAL A 53 -22.90 -4.84 4.35
N PRO A 54 -22.28 -5.25 3.23
CA PRO A 54 -21.89 -6.65 3.01
C PRO A 54 -20.90 -7.15 4.08
N PRO A 55 -20.83 -8.47 4.31
CA PRO A 55 -19.84 -9.05 5.21
C PRO A 55 -18.43 -8.60 4.85
N ARG A 56 -17.60 -8.39 5.88
CA ARG A 56 -16.20 -7.89 5.76
C ARG A 56 -16.06 -6.46 5.25
N SER A 57 -17.16 -5.74 5.03
CA SER A 57 -17.10 -4.30 4.77
C SER A 57 -16.92 -3.53 6.09
N GLY A 58 -16.29 -2.36 6.04
CA GLY A 58 -16.07 -1.55 7.23
C GLY A 58 -16.16 -0.05 6.93
N HIS A 59 -16.72 0.70 7.87
CA HIS A 59 -16.77 2.16 7.78
C HIS A 59 -15.37 2.76 7.98
N CYS A 60 -14.96 3.64 7.07
CA CYS A 60 -13.76 4.44 7.26
C CYS A 60 -14.15 5.83 7.75
N SER A 61 -13.74 6.22 8.96
CA SER A 61 -13.94 7.58 9.47
C SER A 61 -13.24 8.65 8.61
N ALA A 62 -12.02 8.37 8.14
CA ALA A 62 -11.26 9.29 7.29
C ALA A 62 -11.92 9.53 5.91
N CYS A 63 -12.37 8.48 5.22
CA CYS A 63 -13.07 8.59 3.94
C CYS A 63 -14.58 8.88 4.08
N ARG A 64 -15.13 8.78 5.30
CA ARG A 64 -16.56 8.93 5.64
C ARG A 64 -17.49 8.05 4.79
N ILE A 65 -17.05 6.82 4.51
CA ILE A 65 -17.80 5.87 3.69
C ILE A 65 -17.43 4.43 4.05
N CYS A 66 -18.36 3.51 3.82
CA CYS A 66 -18.10 2.08 3.93
C CYS A 66 -17.32 1.56 2.72
N ILE A 67 -16.28 0.79 3.03
CA ILE A 67 -15.35 0.22 2.04
C ILE A 67 -15.58 -1.29 1.99
N LEU A 68 -15.72 -1.82 0.77
CA LEU A 68 -15.92 -3.24 0.53
C LEU A 68 -14.62 -4.01 0.81
N ARG A 69 -14.70 -5.06 1.64
CA ARG A 69 -13.52 -5.81 2.11
C ARG A 69 -12.42 -4.86 2.58
N ARG A 70 -12.79 -3.92 3.45
CA ARG A 70 -11.89 -2.88 3.95
C ARG A 70 -10.67 -3.55 4.57
N ASP A 71 -9.50 -3.17 4.08
CA ASP A 71 -8.23 -3.57 4.65
C ASP A 71 -7.76 -2.45 5.60
N HIS A 72 -7.42 -1.28 5.06
CA HIS A 72 -7.01 -0.13 5.86
C HIS A 72 -7.24 1.20 5.14
N HIS A 73 -7.03 2.31 5.85
CA HIS A 73 -6.89 3.63 5.23
C HIS A 73 -5.40 3.93 5.04
N CYS A 74 -4.93 3.92 3.80
CA CYS A 74 -3.54 4.22 3.49
C CYS A 74 -3.31 5.73 3.62
N ARG A 75 -2.60 6.15 4.67
CA ARG A 75 -2.25 7.56 4.89
C ARG A 75 -1.30 8.10 3.81
N LEU A 76 -0.43 7.25 3.27
CA LEU A 76 0.52 7.63 2.22
C LEU A 76 -0.19 8.02 0.92
N LEU A 77 -1.21 7.25 0.52
CA LEU A 77 -1.96 7.50 -0.71
C LEU A 77 -3.25 8.29 -0.49
N GLY A 78 -3.55 8.65 0.77
CA GLY A 78 -4.78 9.37 1.15
C GLY A 78 -6.08 8.63 0.82
N ARG A 79 -6.04 7.31 0.68
CA ARG A 79 -7.20 6.49 0.24
C ARG A 79 -7.29 5.16 0.96
N CYS A 80 -8.50 4.64 1.05
CA CYS A 80 -8.71 3.28 1.54
C CYS A 80 -8.23 2.23 0.54
N VAL A 81 -7.66 1.15 1.08
CA VAL A 81 -7.44 -0.09 0.36
C VAL A 81 -8.61 -1.02 0.69
N GLY A 82 -9.23 -1.53 -0.36
CA GLY A 82 -10.36 -2.44 -0.29
C GLY A 82 -10.42 -3.28 -1.54
N PHE A 83 -11.55 -3.97 -1.75
CA PHE A 83 -11.65 -5.04 -2.74
C PHE A 83 -11.19 -4.65 -4.16
N HIS A 84 -11.69 -3.54 -4.70
CA HIS A 84 -11.46 -3.14 -6.10
C HIS A 84 -10.04 -2.60 -6.38
N ASN A 85 -9.34 -2.09 -5.36
CA ASN A 85 -8.01 -1.51 -5.52
C ASN A 85 -6.91 -2.31 -4.79
N TYR A 86 -7.24 -3.46 -4.20
CA TYR A 86 -6.29 -4.32 -3.50
C TYR A 86 -5.18 -4.85 -4.43
N ARG A 87 -5.53 -5.31 -5.64
CA ARG A 87 -4.56 -5.83 -6.61
C ARG A 87 -3.53 -4.78 -7.05
N PRO A 88 -3.93 -3.60 -7.57
CA PRO A 88 -2.95 -2.57 -7.95
C PRO A 88 -2.14 -2.07 -6.75
N PHE A 89 -2.70 -2.07 -5.53
CA PHE A 89 -1.94 -1.78 -4.31
C PHE A 89 -0.82 -2.80 -4.05
N LEU A 90 -1.09 -4.11 -4.18
CA LEU A 90 -0.04 -5.14 -4.03
C LEU A 90 1.04 -5.03 -5.11
N CYS A 91 0.64 -4.78 -6.36
CA CYS A 91 1.60 -4.56 -7.45
C CYS A 91 2.46 -3.31 -7.17
N LEU A 92 1.86 -2.24 -6.64
CA LEU A 92 2.60 -1.04 -6.23
C LEU A 92 3.69 -1.35 -5.21
N LEU A 93 3.38 -2.13 -4.17
CA LEU A 93 4.35 -2.54 -3.15
C LEU A 93 5.49 -3.37 -3.76
N LEU A 94 5.18 -4.32 -4.64
CA LEU A 94 6.17 -5.15 -5.31
C LEU A 94 7.11 -4.31 -6.20
N HIS A 95 6.56 -3.40 -7.00
CA HIS A 95 7.36 -2.52 -7.85
C HIS A 95 8.18 -1.51 -7.03
N ALA A 96 7.65 -0.97 -5.94
CA ALA A 96 8.39 -0.10 -5.03
C ALA A 96 9.59 -0.83 -4.39
N ALA A 97 9.40 -2.07 -3.92
CA ALA A 97 10.50 -2.90 -3.42
C ALA A 97 11.54 -3.18 -4.52
N GLY A 98 11.09 -3.47 -5.75
CA GLY A 98 11.97 -3.67 -6.90
C GLY A 98 12.79 -2.42 -7.27
N VAL A 99 12.19 -1.22 -7.19
CA VAL A 99 12.90 0.05 -7.41
C VAL A 99 13.95 0.25 -6.32
N LEU A 100 13.61 0.02 -5.05
CA LEU A 100 14.56 0.16 -3.94
C LEU A 100 15.76 -0.79 -4.09
N LEU A 101 15.51 -2.04 -4.49
CA LEU A 101 16.56 -3.01 -4.79
C LEU A 101 17.45 -2.53 -5.94
N HIS A 102 16.85 -2.10 -7.05
CA HIS A 102 17.58 -1.62 -8.21
C HIS A 102 18.50 -0.44 -7.84
N VAL A 103 17.96 0.59 -7.18
CA VAL A 103 18.73 1.77 -6.74
C VAL A 103 19.89 1.35 -5.82
N SER A 104 19.65 0.41 -4.90
CA SER A 104 20.70 -0.08 -3.99
C SER A 104 21.82 -0.80 -4.70
N VAL A 105 21.51 -1.61 -5.73
CA VAL A 105 22.53 -2.25 -6.57
C VAL A 105 23.36 -1.22 -7.35
N LEU A 106 22.72 -0.20 -7.92
CA LEU A 106 23.43 0.88 -8.64
C LEU A 106 24.35 1.70 -7.72
N LEU A 107 23.94 1.89 -6.47
CA LEU A 107 24.70 2.66 -5.49
C LEU A 107 25.80 1.84 -4.78
N GLY A 108 25.74 0.50 -4.87
CA GLY A 108 26.68 -0.41 -4.23
C GLY A 108 28.17 -0.11 -4.49
N PRO A 109 28.60 0.15 -5.74
CA PRO A 109 29.99 0.50 -6.02
C PRO A 109 30.43 1.82 -5.34
N ALA A 110 29.59 2.85 -5.35
CA ALA A 110 29.87 4.11 -4.67
C ALA A 110 29.97 3.91 -3.15
N LEU A 111 29.07 3.12 -2.57
CA LEU A 111 29.13 2.73 -1.17
C LEU A 111 30.43 1.98 -0.84
N SER A 112 30.85 1.04 -1.69
CA SER A 112 32.10 0.29 -1.50
C SER A 112 33.34 1.20 -1.56
N ALA A 113 33.30 2.26 -2.36
CA ALA A 113 34.38 3.24 -2.45
C ALA A 113 34.42 4.14 -1.22
N LEU A 114 33.26 4.60 -0.75
CA LEU A 114 33.10 5.41 0.47
C LEU A 114 33.52 4.66 1.75
N LEU A 115 33.17 3.38 1.87
CA LEU A 115 33.58 2.53 2.99
C LEU A 115 35.09 2.31 3.01
N ARG A 116 35.71 2.11 1.83
CA ARG A 116 37.16 2.00 1.70
C ARG A 116 37.89 3.32 1.98
N ALA A 117 37.22 4.44 1.74
CA ALA A 117 37.73 5.79 2.04
C ALA A 117 37.61 6.17 3.54
N HIS A 118 37.30 5.23 4.44
CA HIS A 118 37.11 5.46 5.88
C HIS A 118 36.11 6.58 6.21
N THR A 119 35.12 6.82 5.35
CA THR A 119 34.04 7.75 5.68
C THR A 119 33.14 7.13 6.77
N PRO A 120 32.80 7.86 7.85
CA PRO A 120 32.30 7.24 9.08
C PRO A 120 30.93 6.57 8.89
N LEU A 121 30.63 5.65 9.82
CA LEU A 121 29.40 4.85 9.97
C LEU A 121 28.07 5.57 9.63
N HIS A 122 28.02 6.91 9.72
CA HIS A 122 26.86 7.71 9.32
C HIS A 122 26.47 7.51 7.86
N THR A 123 27.43 7.36 6.93
CA THR A 123 27.13 7.25 5.50
C THR A 123 26.49 5.90 5.17
N ALA A 124 26.95 4.84 5.82
CA ALA A 124 26.36 3.51 5.72
C ALA A 124 24.96 3.47 6.34
N ALA A 125 24.76 4.13 7.48
CA ALA A 125 23.46 4.21 8.15
C ALA A 125 22.39 4.93 7.30
N LEU A 126 22.74 6.04 6.65
CA LEU A 126 21.81 6.79 5.78
C LEU A 126 21.34 5.98 4.56
N LEU A 127 22.15 5.03 4.08
CA LEU A 127 21.83 4.19 2.92
C LEU A 127 21.02 2.94 3.28
N LEU A 128 21.11 2.48 4.53
CA LEU A 128 20.32 1.38 5.06
C LEU A 128 18.98 1.87 5.66
N LEU A 129 18.86 3.18 5.96
CA LEU A 129 17.64 3.80 6.49
C LEU A 129 16.39 3.53 5.64
N PRO A 130 16.42 3.61 4.29
CA PRO A 130 15.25 3.32 3.47
C PRO A 130 14.79 1.86 3.56
N TRP A 131 15.73 0.93 3.78
CA TRP A 131 15.43 -0.49 4.01
C TRP A 131 14.85 -0.73 5.40
N LEU A 132 15.38 -0.03 6.41
CA LEU A 132 14.82 -0.04 7.75
C LEU A 132 13.40 0.52 7.77
N MET A 133 13.12 1.60 7.04
CA MET A 133 11.76 2.16 6.90
C MET A 133 10.79 1.15 6.27
N LEU A 134 11.21 0.46 5.20
CA LEU A 134 10.41 -0.59 4.57
C LEU A 134 10.11 -1.75 5.53
N LEU A 135 11.10 -2.17 6.32
CA LEU A 135 10.96 -3.22 7.33
C LEU A 135 10.10 -2.77 8.52
N THR A 136 10.25 -1.52 8.96
CA THR A 136 9.43 -0.97 10.06
C THR A 136 8.00 -0.75 9.65
N ASP A 137 7.71 -0.33 8.41
CA ASP A 137 6.34 -0.18 7.93
C ASP A 137 5.63 -1.55 7.83
N LEU A 138 6.34 -2.63 7.48
CA LEU A 138 5.84 -4.01 7.56
C LEU A 138 5.60 -4.47 9.01
N LEU A 139 6.46 -4.08 9.96
CA LEU A 139 6.35 -4.43 11.37
C LEU A 139 5.25 -3.62 12.11
N VAL A 140 5.14 -2.32 11.84
CA VAL A 140 4.12 -1.42 12.39
C VAL A 140 2.74 -1.76 11.83
N TRP A 141 2.67 -2.24 10.59
CA TRP A 141 1.45 -2.81 10.04
C TRP A 141 0.88 -3.94 10.90
N ASN A 142 1.75 -4.82 11.40
CA ASN A 142 1.36 -5.98 12.20
C ASN A 142 0.84 -5.59 13.61
N THR A 143 1.23 -4.42 14.12
CA THR A 143 0.77 -3.91 15.43
C THR A 143 -0.42 -2.95 15.31
N ALA A 144 -0.50 -2.14 14.26
CA ALA A 144 -1.62 -1.23 14.01
C ALA A 144 -2.90 -1.95 13.58
N TYR A 145 -2.80 -3.10 12.89
CA TYR A 145 -3.95 -3.92 12.49
C TYR A 145 -4.74 -4.44 13.71
N LYS A 146 -4.11 -4.61 14.88
CA LYS A 146 -4.79 -5.08 16.10
C LYS A 146 -5.61 -4.01 16.82
N TRP A 147 -5.32 -2.72 16.65
CA TRP A 147 -5.96 -1.66 17.44
C TRP A 147 -7.31 -1.19 16.90
N HIS A 148 -7.63 -1.46 15.64
CA HIS A 148 -8.87 -0.97 15.01
C HIS A 148 -9.98 -2.02 14.85
N HIS A 149 -9.74 -3.26 15.29
CA HIS A 149 -10.73 -4.35 15.32
C HIS A 149 -11.35 -4.58 16.71
N THR A 150 -11.00 -3.75 17.71
CA THR A 150 -11.44 -3.88 19.11
C THR A 150 -12.22 -2.67 19.66
N MET A 151 -12.70 -1.77 18.80
CA MET A 151 -13.68 -0.74 19.19
C MET A 151 -14.79 -0.62 18.16
#